data_AF-A0A401UH87-F1
#
_entry.id   AF-A0A401UH87-F1
#
_cell.length_a   1.000
_cell.length_b   1.000
_cell.length_c   1.000
_cell.angle_alpha   90.00
_cell.angle_beta   90.00
_cell.angle_gamma   90.00
#
_symmetry.space_group_name_H-M   'P 1'
#
loop_
_entity.id
_entity.type
_entity.pdbx_description
1 polymer ?
#
loop_
_entity_poly.entity_id
_entity_poly.type
_entity_poly.pdbx_seq_one_letter_code
_entity_poly.pdbx_strand_id
1 'polypeptide(L)'
;MEKEALFYEKQGDVISCKLCPHNCHIPSGAHGICNVRVNSKGKLYTINYGEITSMAQDPIEKKPLYHFKPGSNILSVGSFGCNFSCGFCQNYSISQGRAKSEYVPPEKLVEICKSLEGNIGIAFTYNEPSIWYEYVYNSSKLLKESIKDINIVVVTNGYIKEEPLKILLPYVDAMNIDLKALNNKYYKDICGGSVTPVMDTIKIASKQCHVEVTTLLVNEENDSEEEIEAVAGFIASLNKDIPLHLSRYFPNYKMNNPATKVEVMFKDRDIAKKYLNYVYLGNIADIDNSTYCPKCDYKIIERERNHINVNISHSICPKCGYKINIIL
;
A
#
# COMPACT_ATOMS: atom_id res chain seq x y z
N MET A 1 20.06 9.43 8.78
CA MET A 1 20.80 10.66 8.38
C MET A 1 19.86 11.64 7.67
N GLU A 2 20.07 12.95 7.77
CA GLU A 2 19.25 13.96 7.05
C GLU A 2 19.56 13.95 5.54
N LYS A 3 18.52 13.90 4.71
CA LYS A 3 18.63 13.98 3.23
C LYS A 3 17.76 15.14 2.73
N GLU A 4 18.32 16.01 1.88
CA GLU A 4 17.53 17.08 1.26
C GLU A 4 16.38 16.49 0.43
N ALA A 5 15.17 17.01 0.63
CA ALA A 5 13.95 16.56 -0.03
C ALA A 5 13.92 17.01 -1.50
N LEU A 6 13.21 16.27 -2.35
CA LEU A 6 13.15 16.58 -3.79
C LEU A 6 12.03 17.56 -4.17
N PHE A 7 10.90 17.55 -3.46
CA PHE A 7 9.68 18.25 -3.88
C PHE A 7 9.28 19.36 -2.92
N TYR A 8 9.86 20.54 -3.10
CA TYR A 8 9.48 21.71 -2.33
C TYR A 8 9.79 23.02 -3.07
N GLU A 9 9.04 24.06 -2.71
CA GLU A 9 9.30 25.43 -3.13
C GLU A 9 9.71 26.27 -1.93
N LYS A 10 10.69 27.14 -2.11
CA LYS A 10 11.10 28.11 -1.09
C LYS A 10 10.30 29.40 -1.25
N GLN A 11 9.70 29.87 -0.15
CA GLN A 11 8.98 31.14 -0.08
C GLN A 11 9.49 31.91 1.16
N GLY A 12 10.60 32.65 0.97
CA GLY A 12 11.33 33.27 2.10
C GLY A 12 11.90 32.21 3.04
N ASP A 13 11.58 32.30 4.33
CA ASP A 13 11.97 31.33 5.36
C ASP A 13 10.97 30.17 5.54
N VAL A 14 9.87 30.18 4.79
CA VAL A 14 8.85 29.14 4.80
C VAL A 14 9.05 28.25 3.57
N ILE A 15 8.92 26.94 3.78
CA ILE A 15 8.97 25.96 2.72
C ILE A 15 7.56 25.46 2.40
N SER A 16 7.18 25.47 1.13
CA SER A 16 5.97 24.80 0.65
C SER A 16 6.33 23.39 0.18
N CYS A 17 6.04 22.37 0.99
CA CYS A 17 6.27 20.97 0.64
C CYS A 17 5.28 20.53 -0.45
N LYS A 18 5.78 19.97 -1.56
CA LYS A 18 4.96 19.55 -2.71
C LYS A 18 4.83 18.03 -2.87
N LEU A 19 5.37 17.25 -1.93
CA LEU A 19 5.37 15.78 -2.01
C LEU A 19 3.98 15.15 -1.98
N CYS A 20 3.12 15.62 -1.07
CA CYS A 20 1.77 15.07 -0.89
C CYS A 20 0.71 16.19 -0.92
N PRO A 21 -0.58 15.83 -1.07
CA PRO A 21 -1.67 16.80 -1.19
C PRO A 21 -1.86 17.74 0.01
N HIS A 22 -1.23 17.47 1.16
CA HIS A 22 -1.27 18.38 2.32
C HIS A 22 -0.65 19.74 2.06
N ASN A 23 0.27 19.87 1.10
CA ASN A 23 0.91 21.15 0.77
C ASN A 23 1.43 21.92 2.00
N CYS A 24 2.06 21.22 2.96
CA CYS A 24 2.46 21.83 4.22
C CYS A 24 3.34 23.07 3.99
N HIS A 25 3.00 24.17 4.65
CA HIS A 25 3.84 25.36 4.76
C HIS A 25 4.63 25.23 6.06
N ILE A 26 5.94 25.03 5.94
CA ILE A 26 6.81 24.62 7.05
C ILE A 26 7.76 25.79 7.35
N PRO A 27 7.56 26.53 8.44
CA PRO A 27 8.51 27.55 8.90
C PRO A 27 9.88 26.96 9.23
N SER A 28 10.92 27.79 9.23
CA SER A 28 12.28 27.37 9.63
C SER A 28 12.26 26.75 11.04
N GLY A 29 12.87 25.56 11.19
CA GLY A 29 12.89 24.78 12.42
C GLY A 29 11.65 23.93 12.69
N ALA A 30 10.59 24.06 11.88
CA ALA A 30 9.36 23.30 12.04
C ALA A 30 9.33 22.00 11.20
N HIS A 31 8.35 21.15 11.50
CA HIS A 31 8.08 19.92 10.78
C HIS A 31 6.76 20.01 10.00
N GLY A 32 6.66 19.29 8.89
CA GLY A 32 5.39 19.02 8.24
C GLY A 32 4.53 18.04 9.05
N ILE A 33 3.25 17.90 8.70
CA ILE A 33 2.29 17.06 9.44
C ILE A 33 2.74 15.59 9.58
N CYS A 34 3.53 15.09 8.63
CA CYS A 34 4.08 13.74 8.68
C CYS A 34 5.21 13.52 9.70
N ASN A 35 5.63 14.58 10.39
CA ASN A 35 6.71 14.60 11.39
C ASN A 35 8.10 14.20 10.88
N VAL A 36 8.29 13.97 9.57
CA VAL A 36 9.60 13.59 9.00
C VAL A 36 10.21 14.64 8.08
N ARG A 37 9.41 15.57 7.57
CA ARG A 37 9.86 16.67 6.72
C ARG A 37 10.17 17.87 7.60
N VAL A 38 11.44 18.29 7.67
CA VAL A 38 11.91 19.39 8.51
C VAL A 38 12.50 20.50 7.65
N ASN A 39 12.09 21.74 7.89
CA ASN A 39 12.75 22.89 7.27
C ASN A 39 13.96 23.29 8.12
N SER A 40 15.16 23.10 7.59
CA SER A 40 16.41 23.51 8.24
C SER A 40 17.11 24.56 7.38
N LYS A 41 17.15 25.80 7.87
CA LYS A 41 17.85 26.93 7.22
C LYS A 41 17.40 27.19 5.77
N GLY A 42 16.10 27.06 5.50
CA GLY A 42 15.52 27.34 4.18
C GLY A 42 15.69 26.23 3.16
N LYS A 43 15.98 25.01 3.61
CA LYS A 43 15.96 23.77 2.83
C LYS A 43 15.09 22.74 3.53
N LEU A 44 14.36 21.96 2.75
CA LEU A 44 13.58 20.85 3.29
C LEU A 44 14.44 19.60 3.37
N TYR A 45 14.45 18.95 4.52
CA TYR A 45 15.09 17.66 4.72
C TYR A 45 14.08 16.61 5.12
N THR A 46 14.37 15.36 4.81
CA THR A 46 13.75 14.21 5.44
C THR A 46 14.69 13.59 6.48
N ILE A 47 14.16 13.31 7.66
CA ILE A 47 14.94 12.76 8.78
C ILE A 47 14.90 11.23 8.84
N ASN A 48 14.09 10.58 8.01
CA ASN A 48 13.89 9.13 8.00
C ASN A 48 14.54 8.44 6.78
N TYR A 49 15.44 9.11 6.08
CA TYR A 49 16.17 8.52 4.96
C TYR A 49 17.07 7.37 5.44
N GLY A 50 16.78 6.16 4.97
CA GLY A 50 17.48 4.93 5.36
C GLY A 50 17.24 4.50 6.80
N GLU A 51 16.33 5.14 7.53
CA GLU A 51 16.01 4.77 8.90
C GLU A 51 14.96 3.65 8.90
N ILE A 52 15.40 2.40 9.06
CA ILE A 52 14.53 1.23 9.01
C ILE A 52 14.11 0.84 10.43
N THR A 53 12.81 0.83 10.70
CA THR A 53 12.23 0.42 12.00
C THR A 53 11.84 -1.05 12.02
N SER A 54 11.66 -1.65 10.85
CA SER A 54 11.24 -3.05 10.72
C SER A 54 11.71 -3.61 9.38
N MET A 55 12.26 -4.82 9.42
CA MET A 55 12.72 -5.57 8.26
C MET A 55 12.42 -7.05 8.45
N ALA A 56 11.71 -7.66 7.51
CA ALA A 56 11.41 -9.10 7.55
C ALA A 56 11.16 -9.63 6.14
N GLN A 57 11.54 -10.88 5.88
CA GLN A 57 11.10 -11.58 4.67
C GLN A 57 9.69 -12.14 4.94
N ASP A 58 8.71 -11.63 4.20
CA ASP A 58 7.29 -11.97 4.36
C ASP A 58 6.75 -12.55 3.04
N PRO A 59 5.71 -13.39 3.06
CA PRO A 59 5.00 -13.78 1.84
C PRO A 59 4.29 -12.58 1.21
N ILE A 60 4.18 -12.58 -0.13
CA ILE A 60 3.55 -11.48 -0.88
C ILE A 60 2.07 -11.28 -0.50
N GLU A 61 1.39 -12.34 -0.06
CA GLU A 61 0.02 -12.33 0.44
C GLU A 61 -0.14 -11.45 1.69
N LYS A 62 0.93 -11.22 2.47
CA LYS A 62 0.91 -10.29 3.61
C LYS A 62 0.90 -8.82 3.17
N LYS A 63 1.19 -8.52 1.91
CA LYS A 63 1.13 -7.17 1.29
C LYS A 63 -0.18 -6.95 0.50
N PRO A 64 -1.26 -7.57 0.97
CA PRO A 64 -2.46 -7.96 0.18
C PRO A 64 -2.27 -7.92 -1.34
N LEU A 65 -1.33 -8.73 -1.84
CA LEU A 65 -1.06 -8.88 -3.27
C LEU A 65 -1.27 -10.35 -3.66
N TYR A 66 -2.51 -10.73 -3.94
CA TYR A 66 -2.87 -12.12 -4.25
C TYR A 66 -2.67 -12.47 -5.73
N HIS A 67 -2.61 -11.46 -6.60
CA HIS A 67 -2.48 -11.59 -8.04
C HIS A 67 -1.11 -11.10 -8.53
N PHE A 68 -0.13 -10.99 -7.63
CA PHE A 68 1.24 -10.65 -7.96
C PHE A 68 2.19 -11.65 -7.30
N LYS A 69 2.84 -12.48 -8.12
CA LYS A 69 3.85 -13.47 -7.71
C LYS A 69 3.35 -14.40 -6.56
N PRO A 70 2.13 -14.97 -6.66
CA PRO A 70 1.51 -15.73 -5.58
C PRO A 70 2.44 -16.82 -5.03
N GLY A 71 2.49 -16.96 -3.69
CA GLY A 71 3.35 -17.92 -2.99
C GLY A 71 4.83 -17.54 -2.88
N SER A 72 5.23 -16.39 -3.41
CA SER A 72 6.59 -15.91 -3.32
C SER A 72 6.88 -15.14 -2.02
N ASN A 73 8.14 -15.13 -1.61
CA ASN A 73 8.62 -14.33 -0.49
C ASN A 73 9.28 -13.03 -0.96
N ILE A 74 9.08 -11.96 -0.20
CA ILE A 74 9.63 -10.63 -0.50
C ILE A 74 10.20 -9.96 0.76
N LEU A 75 11.36 -9.31 0.63
CA LEU A 75 11.92 -8.50 1.71
C LEU A 75 11.01 -7.30 1.98
N SER A 76 10.50 -7.19 3.18
CA SER A 76 9.63 -6.10 3.60
C SER A 76 10.40 -5.14 4.49
N VAL A 77 10.34 -3.85 4.18
CA VAL A 77 10.99 -2.79 4.97
C VAL A 77 10.02 -1.66 5.29
N GLY A 78 10.17 -1.08 6.48
CA GLY A 78 9.41 0.08 6.90
C GLY A 78 10.25 1.05 7.73
N SER A 79 9.72 2.26 7.86
CA SER A 79 10.31 3.38 8.58
C SER A 79 9.28 3.98 9.54
N PHE A 80 9.50 5.24 9.94
CA PHE A 80 8.57 5.99 10.77
C PHE A 80 7.99 7.21 10.05
N GLY A 81 6.86 7.69 10.58
CA GLY A 81 6.05 8.79 10.05
C GLY A 81 4.94 8.32 9.12
N CYS A 82 3.95 9.20 8.93
CA CYS A 82 2.86 9.02 7.98
C CYS A 82 2.20 10.36 7.69
N ASN A 83 1.73 10.57 6.47
CA ASN A 83 0.99 11.77 6.09
C ASN A 83 -0.51 11.69 6.41
N PHE A 84 -0.99 10.57 6.95
CA PHE A 84 -2.32 10.42 7.56
C PHE A 84 -2.20 10.27 9.08
N SER A 85 -3.28 10.56 9.78
CA SER A 85 -3.44 10.45 11.23
C SER A 85 -4.57 9.48 11.60
N CYS A 86 -4.71 8.37 10.85
CA CYS A 86 -5.79 7.38 10.96
C CYS A 86 -6.04 6.96 12.42
N GLY A 87 -7.25 7.18 12.93
CA GLY A 87 -7.64 6.83 14.31
C GLY A 87 -7.55 5.34 14.64
N PHE A 88 -7.63 4.47 13.64
CA PHE A 88 -7.60 2.99 13.75
C PHE A 88 -6.24 2.37 13.43
N CYS A 89 -5.18 3.17 13.19
CA CYS A 89 -3.94 2.67 12.63
C CYS A 89 -3.30 1.56 13.49
N GLN A 90 -3.15 0.35 12.91
CA GLN A 90 -2.50 -0.77 13.61
C GLN A 90 -1.00 -0.53 13.81
N ASN A 91 -0.39 0.29 12.95
CA ASN A 91 1.02 0.67 12.99
C ASN A 91 1.21 2.08 13.56
N TYR A 92 0.34 2.53 14.48
CA TYR A 92 0.39 3.89 15.02
C TYR A 92 1.72 4.21 15.72
N SER A 93 2.37 3.21 16.33
CA SER A 93 3.65 3.39 17.04
C SER A 93 4.79 3.85 16.13
N ILE A 94 4.82 3.37 14.87
CA ILE A 94 5.79 3.80 13.86
C ILE A 94 5.27 4.95 13.00
N SER A 95 3.96 5.02 12.73
CA SER A 95 3.41 6.06 11.83
C SER A 95 3.19 7.41 12.53
N GLN A 96 2.80 7.41 13.80
CA GLN A 96 2.53 8.61 14.60
C GLN A 96 3.61 8.85 15.67
N GLY A 97 4.38 7.82 16.03
CA GLY A 97 5.49 7.90 16.96
C GLY A 97 6.85 7.93 16.27
N ARG A 98 7.91 7.85 17.08
CA ARG A 98 9.30 7.71 16.63
C ARG A 98 9.89 6.44 17.24
N ALA A 99 9.69 5.32 16.56
CA ALA A 99 10.28 4.06 16.97
C ALA A 99 11.80 4.05 16.77
N LYS A 100 12.47 3.12 17.44
CA LYS A 100 13.90 2.86 17.21
C LYS A 100 14.11 2.40 15.76
N SER A 101 15.10 2.99 15.11
CA SER A 101 15.49 2.65 13.74
C SER A 101 16.97 2.28 13.68
N GLU A 102 17.32 1.58 12.60
CA GLU A 102 18.70 1.35 12.18
C GLU A 102 18.93 1.98 10.82
N TYR A 103 20.06 2.67 10.66
CA TYR A 103 20.40 3.28 9.40
C TYR A 103 20.93 2.22 8.43
N VAL A 104 20.21 2.03 7.32
CA VAL A 104 20.57 1.15 6.21
C VAL A 104 20.66 2.02 4.95
N PRO A 105 21.84 2.20 4.36
CA PRO A 105 21.96 2.90 3.09
C PRO A 105 21.46 2.02 1.92
N PRO A 106 21.05 2.61 0.78
CA PRO A 106 20.54 1.87 -0.37
C PRO A 106 21.45 0.72 -0.84
N GLU A 107 22.77 0.91 -0.82
CA GLU A 107 23.75 -0.09 -1.22
C GLU A 107 23.69 -1.31 -0.30
N LYS A 108 23.55 -1.07 1.01
CA LYS A 108 23.40 -2.15 1.99
C LYS A 108 22.09 -2.90 1.81
N LEU A 109 21.01 -2.20 1.46
CA LEU A 109 19.72 -2.81 1.18
C LEU A 109 19.80 -3.73 -0.06
N VAL A 110 20.55 -3.35 -1.09
CA VAL A 110 20.84 -4.20 -2.25
C VAL A 110 21.59 -5.47 -1.84
N GLU A 111 22.63 -5.35 -1.02
CA GLU A 111 23.37 -6.51 -0.50
C GLU A 111 22.47 -7.47 0.26
N ILE A 112 21.61 -6.94 1.15
CA ILE A 112 20.64 -7.74 1.90
C ILE A 112 19.71 -8.47 0.93
N CYS A 113 19.11 -7.78 -0.03
CA CYS A 113 18.24 -8.39 -1.05
C CYS A 113 18.93 -9.54 -1.80
N LYS A 114 20.21 -9.40 -2.16
CA LYS A 114 21.01 -10.43 -2.86
C LYS A 114 21.32 -11.65 -1.99
N SER A 115 21.42 -11.46 -0.67
CA SER A 115 21.77 -12.53 0.28
C SER A 115 20.58 -13.41 0.69
N LEU A 116 19.34 -12.99 0.40
CA LEU A 116 18.14 -13.69 0.83
C LEU A 116 17.74 -14.77 -0.19
N GLU A 117 17.67 -16.02 0.27
CA GLU A 117 17.19 -17.13 -0.55
C GLU A 117 15.69 -16.98 -0.84
N GLY A 118 15.29 -17.27 -2.09
CA GLY A 118 13.89 -17.23 -2.52
C GLY A 118 13.24 -15.84 -2.48
N ASN A 119 14.01 -14.76 -2.32
CA ASN A 119 13.51 -13.39 -2.30
C ASN A 119 13.30 -12.85 -3.73
N ILE A 120 12.08 -12.42 -4.04
CA ILE A 120 11.75 -11.87 -5.36
C ILE A 120 12.05 -10.38 -5.50
N GLY A 121 12.31 -9.67 -4.40
CA GLY A 121 12.16 -8.23 -4.42
C GLY A 121 12.25 -7.51 -3.09
N ILE A 122 11.69 -6.31 -3.07
CA ILE A 122 11.45 -5.51 -1.87
C ILE A 122 10.02 -4.95 -1.84
N ALA A 123 9.40 -4.94 -0.68
CA ALA A 123 8.16 -4.26 -0.39
C ALA A 123 8.42 -3.13 0.62
N PHE A 124 8.21 -1.88 0.19
CA PHE A 124 8.16 -0.74 1.11
C PHE A 124 6.77 -0.70 1.76
N THR A 125 6.71 -0.89 3.08
CA THR A 125 5.46 -1.15 3.83
C THR A 125 5.60 -0.78 5.32
N TYR A 126 4.68 -1.29 6.16
CA TYR A 126 4.51 -1.05 7.60
C TYR A 126 4.08 0.38 7.98
N ASN A 127 4.78 1.41 7.52
CA ASN A 127 4.34 2.81 7.60
C ASN A 127 3.98 3.31 6.18
N GLU A 128 3.99 4.64 5.95
CA GLU A 128 3.64 5.21 4.65
C GLU A 128 4.87 5.45 3.75
N PRO A 129 5.02 4.72 2.62
CA PRO A 129 6.20 4.84 1.78
C PRO A 129 6.43 6.18 1.09
N SER A 130 5.36 6.93 0.79
CA SER A 130 5.49 8.21 0.13
C SER A 130 6.24 9.26 0.97
N ILE A 131 6.24 9.17 2.31
CA ILE A 131 6.84 10.22 3.14
C ILE A 131 8.37 10.13 3.28
N TRP A 132 8.96 8.95 3.07
CA TRP A 132 10.41 8.72 2.96
C TRP A 132 10.88 8.56 1.50
N TYR A 133 10.15 9.25 0.61
CA TYR A 133 10.27 9.20 -0.84
C TYR A 133 11.69 9.05 -1.37
N GLU A 134 12.63 9.87 -0.92
CA GLU A 134 13.99 9.89 -1.47
C GLU A 134 14.71 8.56 -1.26
N TYR A 135 14.46 7.89 -0.13
CA TYR A 135 15.03 6.57 0.14
C TYR A 135 14.38 5.50 -0.73
N VAL A 136 13.04 5.51 -0.82
CA VAL A 136 12.28 4.59 -1.68
C VAL A 136 12.72 4.73 -3.13
N TYR A 137 12.79 5.95 -3.65
CA TYR A 137 13.20 6.24 -5.02
C TYR A 137 14.65 5.80 -5.31
N ASN A 138 15.61 6.24 -4.49
CA ASN A 138 17.02 5.90 -4.69
C ASN A 138 17.26 4.39 -4.58
N SER A 139 16.62 3.73 -3.60
CA SER A 139 16.76 2.29 -3.41
C SER A 139 16.11 1.50 -4.55
N SER A 140 14.92 1.91 -5.01
CA SER A 140 14.23 1.25 -6.13
C SER A 140 15.05 1.35 -7.41
N LYS A 141 15.59 2.53 -7.71
CA LYS A 141 16.48 2.74 -8.85
C LYS A 141 17.73 1.85 -8.76
N LEU A 142 18.43 1.90 -7.64
CA LEU A 142 19.67 1.12 -7.46
C LEU A 142 19.40 -0.38 -7.51
N LEU A 143 18.29 -0.88 -6.94
CA LEU A 143 17.89 -2.28 -7.02
C LEU A 143 17.64 -2.71 -8.46
N LYS A 144 16.86 -1.93 -9.22
CA LYS A 144 16.58 -2.21 -10.64
C LYS A 144 17.85 -2.23 -11.49
N GLU A 145 18.83 -1.38 -11.18
CA GLU A 145 20.14 -1.37 -11.84
C GLU A 145 21.05 -2.54 -11.41
N SER A 146 20.90 -3.03 -10.18
CA SER A 146 21.85 -3.97 -9.54
C SER A 146 21.43 -5.44 -9.57
N ILE A 147 20.14 -5.72 -9.76
CA ILE A 147 19.56 -7.07 -9.68
C ILE A 147 18.56 -7.25 -10.81
N LYS A 148 18.86 -8.19 -11.72
CA LYS A 148 17.95 -8.54 -12.82
C LYS A 148 16.65 -9.15 -12.26
N ASP A 149 15.52 -8.79 -12.84
CA ASP A 149 14.18 -9.33 -12.52
C ASP A 149 13.71 -9.09 -11.06
N ILE A 150 14.35 -8.15 -10.34
CA ILE A 150 13.93 -7.72 -8.99
C ILE A 150 12.57 -7.01 -9.04
N ASN A 151 11.70 -7.34 -8.09
CA ASN A 151 10.39 -6.74 -7.96
C ASN A 151 10.41 -5.65 -6.87
N ILE A 152 9.80 -4.50 -7.16
CA ILE A 152 9.62 -3.40 -6.24
C ILE A 152 8.13 -3.24 -5.98
N VAL A 153 7.75 -3.37 -4.72
CA VAL A 153 6.38 -3.30 -4.24
C VAL A 153 6.22 -2.10 -3.30
N VAL A 154 5.11 -1.36 -3.45
CA VAL A 154 4.76 -0.25 -2.56
C VAL A 154 3.38 -0.48 -1.94
N VAL A 155 3.32 -0.61 -0.61
CA VAL A 155 2.07 -0.69 0.15
C VAL A 155 1.81 0.66 0.80
N THR A 156 0.80 1.40 0.34
CA THR A 156 0.65 2.83 0.62
C THR A 156 -0.81 3.23 0.84
N ASN A 157 -1.03 4.32 1.56
CA ASN A 157 -2.32 5.00 1.61
C ASN A 157 -2.65 5.81 0.33
N GLY A 158 -1.71 5.87 -0.62
CA GLY A 158 -1.89 6.52 -1.93
C GLY A 158 -1.96 8.05 -1.89
N TYR A 159 -1.65 8.68 -0.74
CA TYR A 159 -1.77 10.13 -0.57
C TYR A 159 -0.50 10.87 -1.02
N ILE A 160 -0.21 10.83 -2.31
CA ILE A 160 0.97 11.41 -2.96
C ILE A 160 0.53 12.33 -4.10
N LYS A 161 1.33 13.35 -4.43
CA LYS A 161 1.04 14.16 -5.63
C LYS A 161 1.42 13.42 -6.91
N GLU A 162 0.76 13.80 -7.99
CA GLU A 162 0.94 13.21 -9.32
C GLU A 162 2.39 13.25 -9.83
N GLU A 163 3.09 14.37 -9.70
CA GLU A 163 4.47 14.50 -10.19
C GLU A 163 5.45 13.54 -9.46
N PRO A 164 5.55 13.54 -8.11
CA PRO A 164 6.32 12.53 -7.40
C PRO A 164 5.91 11.09 -7.75
N LEU A 165 4.61 10.81 -7.84
CA LEU A 165 4.12 9.48 -8.21
C LEU A 165 4.63 9.04 -9.58
N LYS A 166 4.51 9.90 -10.60
CA LYS A 166 4.96 9.61 -11.98
C LYS A 166 6.47 9.39 -12.09
N ILE A 167 7.27 10.03 -11.24
CA ILE A 167 8.72 9.83 -11.20
C ILE A 167 9.08 8.47 -10.56
N LEU A 168 8.30 8.02 -9.57
CA LEU A 168 8.54 6.75 -8.87
C LEU A 168 8.04 5.53 -9.66
N LEU A 169 6.86 5.63 -10.30
CA LEU A 169 6.18 4.51 -10.95
C LEU A 169 7.02 3.68 -11.94
N PRO A 170 7.94 4.25 -12.74
CA PRO A 170 8.79 3.46 -13.64
C PRO A 170 9.64 2.38 -12.95
N TYR A 171 9.84 2.47 -11.64
CA TYR A 171 10.59 1.49 -10.86
C TYR A 171 9.70 0.51 -10.08
N VAL A 172 8.38 0.70 -10.05
CA VAL A 172 7.44 -0.05 -9.21
C VAL A 172 6.69 -1.09 -10.05
N ASP A 173 6.73 -2.35 -9.63
CA ASP A 173 6.07 -3.46 -10.34
C ASP A 173 4.65 -3.73 -9.83
N ALA A 174 4.44 -3.52 -8.53
CA ALA A 174 3.11 -3.62 -7.93
C ALA A 174 2.87 -2.63 -6.78
N MET A 175 1.61 -2.25 -6.62
CA MET A 175 1.14 -1.46 -5.48
C MET A 175 -0.06 -2.13 -4.82
N ASN A 176 -0.06 -2.13 -3.49
CA ASN A 176 -1.31 -2.26 -2.74
C ASN A 176 -1.66 -0.88 -2.19
N ILE A 177 -2.85 -0.38 -2.53
CA ILE A 177 -3.27 0.98 -2.17
C ILE A 177 -4.47 0.92 -1.24
N ASP A 178 -4.36 1.54 -0.06
CA ASP A 178 -5.45 1.62 0.90
C ASP A 178 -6.50 2.67 0.47
N LEU A 179 -7.57 2.22 -0.19
CA LEU A 179 -8.78 3.01 -0.36
C LEU A 179 -9.68 2.79 0.85
N LYS A 180 -9.62 3.70 1.82
CA LYS A 180 -10.23 3.52 3.15
C LYS A 180 -11.74 3.74 3.12
N ALA A 181 -12.23 4.54 2.18
CA ALA A 181 -13.63 4.91 1.99
C ALA A 181 -13.74 5.62 0.62
N LEU A 182 -14.94 5.78 0.07
CA LEU A 182 -15.28 6.87 -0.85
C LEU A 182 -15.92 8.07 -0.15
N ASN A 183 -16.36 7.91 1.10
CA ASN A 183 -16.84 9.03 1.89
C ASN A 183 -15.70 9.98 2.30
N ASN A 184 -15.67 11.19 1.73
CA ASN A 184 -14.64 12.18 2.05
C ASN A 184 -14.71 12.68 3.52
N LYS A 185 -15.87 12.59 4.18
CA LYS A 185 -15.99 12.92 5.62
C LYS A 185 -15.16 11.95 6.47
N TYR A 186 -15.17 10.66 6.13
CA TYR A 186 -14.34 9.64 6.79
C TYR A 186 -12.85 10.01 6.70
N TYR A 187 -12.39 10.42 5.52
CA TYR A 187 -11.00 10.84 5.34
C TYR A 187 -10.65 12.08 6.16
N LYS A 188 -11.53 13.08 6.18
CA LYS A 188 -11.29 14.33 6.92
C LYS A 188 -11.23 14.08 8.42
N ASP A 189 -12.18 13.33 8.96
CA ASP A 189 -12.40 13.23 10.40
C ASP A 189 -11.54 12.12 11.04
N ILE A 190 -11.33 11.00 10.34
CA ILE A 190 -10.64 9.82 10.88
C ILE A 190 -9.22 9.71 10.34
N CYS A 191 -9.00 9.99 9.06
CA CYS A 191 -7.69 9.79 8.42
C CYS A 191 -6.81 11.06 8.41
N GLY A 192 -7.40 12.24 8.59
CA GLY A 192 -6.71 13.52 8.44
C GLY A 192 -6.27 13.78 7.00
N GLY A 193 -7.13 13.50 6.01
CA GLY A 193 -6.82 13.65 4.58
C GLY A 193 -8.07 13.85 3.72
N SER A 194 -7.98 13.49 2.45
CA SER A 194 -9.11 13.49 1.50
C SER A 194 -9.04 12.29 0.57
N VAL A 195 -10.18 11.86 0.03
CA VAL A 195 -10.24 10.63 -0.79
C VAL A 195 -9.78 10.84 -2.23
N THR A 196 -10.07 12.00 -2.82
CA THR A 196 -9.83 12.26 -4.24
C THR A 196 -8.38 11.99 -4.66
N PRO A 197 -7.34 12.44 -3.92
CA PRO A 197 -5.97 12.14 -4.30
C PRO A 197 -5.63 10.64 -4.27
N VAL A 198 -6.23 9.87 -3.37
CA VAL A 198 -6.04 8.41 -3.32
C VAL A 198 -6.65 7.75 -4.56
N MET A 199 -7.86 8.17 -4.94
CA MET A 199 -8.51 7.71 -6.17
C MET A 199 -7.67 8.03 -7.41
N ASP A 200 -7.08 9.22 -7.47
CA ASP A 200 -6.25 9.62 -8.60
C ASP A 200 -4.93 8.82 -8.66
N THR A 201 -4.32 8.53 -7.50
CA THR A 201 -3.18 7.60 -7.42
C THR A 201 -3.54 6.22 -7.96
N ILE A 202 -4.70 5.65 -7.59
CA ILE A 202 -5.16 4.34 -8.10
C ILE A 202 -5.38 4.38 -9.63
N LYS A 203 -5.98 5.46 -10.15
CA LYS A 203 -6.18 5.65 -11.61
C LYS A 203 -4.86 5.73 -12.38
N ILE A 204 -3.85 6.37 -11.81
CA ILE A 204 -2.55 6.56 -12.46
C ILE A 204 -1.73 5.27 -12.37
N ALA A 205 -1.66 4.66 -11.19
CA ALA A 205 -0.86 3.46 -10.93
C ALA A 205 -1.38 2.25 -11.70
N SER A 206 -2.70 2.05 -11.79
CA SER A 206 -3.30 0.90 -12.50
C SER A 206 -3.04 0.87 -14.00
N LYS A 207 -2.54 1.97 -14.57
CA LYS A 207 -2.09 2.06 -15.97
C LYS A 207 -0.61 1.74 -16.17
N GLN A 208 0.18 1.64 -15.10
CA GLN A 208 1.64 1.54 -15.16
C GLN A 208 2.19 0.30 -14.46
N CYS A 209 1.57 -0.15 -13.38
CA CYS A 209 1.99 -1.32 -12.61
C CYS A 209 0.78 -2.17 -12.20
N HIS A 210 1.04 -3.34 -11.63
CA HIS A 210 -0.02 -4.14 -11.01
C HIS A 210 -0.58 -3.40 -9.79
N VAL A 211 -1.91 -3.38 -9.63
CA VAL A 211 -2.56 -2.72 -8.50
C VAL A 211 -3.58 -3.64 -7.89
N GLU A 212 -3.54 -3.75 -6.56
CA GLU A 212 -4.62 -4.28 -5.74
C GLU A 212 -5.02 -3.21 -4.72
N VAL A 213 -6.28 -3.21 -4.31
CA VAL A 213 -6.83 -2.20 -3.41
C VAL A 213 -7.23 -2.86 -2.10
N THR A 214 -6.93 -2.21 -0.98
CA THR A 214 -7.36 -2.68 0.35
C THR A 214 -8.30 -1.66 0.98
N THR A 215 -9.38 -2.15 1.58
CA THR A 215 -10.28 -1.36 2.43
C THR A 215 -10.39 -2.08 3.78
N LEU A 216 -9.90 -1.44 4.84
CA LEU A 216 -10.14 -1.90 6.21
C LEU A 216 -11.56 -1.48 6.60
N LEU A 217 -12.42 -2.46 6.89
CA LEU A 217 -13.82 -2.22 7.28
C LEU A 217 -13.87 -1.97 8.77
N VAL A 218 -14.01 -0.72 9.18
CA VAL A 218 -14.17 -0.26 10.55
C VAL A 218 -15.67 -0.21 10.87
N ASN A 219 -16.07 -1.02 11.84
CA ASN A 219 -17.46 -1.17 12.25
C ASN A 219 -18.10 0.18 12.64
N GLU A 220 -19.29 0.45 12.09
CA GLU A 220 -20.08 1.68 12.28
C GLU A 220 -19.50 2.95 11.63
N GLU A 221 -18.46 2.82 10.79
CA GLU A 221 -17.78 3.98 10.19
C GLU A 221 -17.72 3.94 8.66
N ASN A 222 -17.32 2.81 8.07
CA ASN A 222 -17.21 2.62 6.61
C ASN A 222 -17.66 1.22 6.13
N ASP A 223 -18.54 0.56 6.88
CA ASP A 223 -19.06 -0.79 6.62
C ASP A 223 -20.55 -0.80 6.22
N SER A 224 -21.08 0.32 5.71
CA SER A 224 -22.43 0.37 5.14
C SER A 224 -22.45 -0.22 3.73
N GLU A 225 -23.59 -0.79 3.31
CA GLU A 225 -23.72 -1.38 1.97
C GLU A 225 -23.41 -0.37 0.88
N GLU A 226 -23.91 0.87 1.02
CA GLU A 226 -23.69 1.95 0.05
C GLU A 226 -22.21 2.30 -0.09
N GLU A 227 -21.46 2.27 1.02
CA GLU A 227 -20.03 2.55 1.02
C GLU A 227 -19.26 1.45 0.28
N ILE A 228 -19.61 0.18 0.50
CA ILE A 228 -19.02 -0.98 -0.19
C ILE A 228 -19.33 -0.93 -1.69
N GLU A 229 -20.57 -0.65 -2.07
CA GLU A 229 -20.97 -0.48 -3.47
C GLU A 229 -20.21 0.67 -4.14
N ALA A 230 -20.01 1.79 -3.42
CA ALA A 230 -19.26 2.94 -3.91
C ALA A 230 -17.78 2.58 -4.16
N VAL A 231 -17.12 1.94 -3.18
CA VAL A 231 -15.72 1.48 -3.31
C VAL A 231 -15.58 0.48 -4.46
N ALA A 232 -16.40 -0.58 -4.49
CA ALA A 232 -16.34 -1.60 -5.52
C ALA A 232 -16.68 -1.05 -6.92
N GLY A 233 -17.68 -0.16 -6.99
CA GLY A 233 -18.09 0.53 -8.23
C GLY A 233 -17.00 1.43 -8.79
N PHE A 234 -16.28 2.17 -7.94
CA PHE A 234 -15.13 2.96 -8.38
C PHE A 234 -14.02 2.06 -8.96
N ILE A 235 -13.64 0.99 -8.26
CA ILE A 235 -12.60 0.07 -8.75
C ILE A 235 -13.04 -0.57 -10.07
N ALA A 236 -14.29 -1.03 -10.15
CA ALA A 236 -14.88 -1.64 -11.34
C ALA A 236 -14.92 -0.69 -12.55
N SER A 237 -15.09 0.63 -12.30
CA SER A 237 -15.04 1.65 -13.34
C SER A 237 -13.66 1.79 -13.99
N LEU A 238 -12.60 1.38 -13.28
CA LEU A 238 -11.24 1.33 -13.82
C LEU A 238 -10.97 -0.01 -14.49
N ASN A 239 -11.19 -1.10 -13.75
CA ASN A 239 -11.10 -2.46 -14.24
C ASN A 239 -11.72 -3.43 -13.22
N LYS A 240 -12.70 -4.24 -13.65
CA LYS A 240 -13.36 -5.26 -12.81
C LYS A 240 -12.43 -6.36 -12.30
N ASP A 241 -11.27 -6.50 -12.93
CA ASP A 241 -10.25 -7.47 -12.54
C ASP A 241 -9.22 -6.94 -11.54
N ILE A 242 -9.29 -5.68 -11.10
CA ILE A 242 -8.47 -5.18 -9.99
C ILE A 242 -8.99 -5.83 -8.69
N PRO A 243 -8.17 -6.64 -7.99
CA PRO A 243 -8.57 -7.24 -6.72
C PRO A 243 -8.86 -6.21 -5.64
N LEU A 244 -9.96 -6.43 -4.92
CA LEU A 244 -10.29 -5.72 -3.68
C LEU A 244 -10.09 -6.66 -2.48
N HIS A 245 -9.36 -6.17 -1.48
CA HIS A 245 -9.19 -6.82 -0.19
C HIS A 245 -10.02 -6.09 0.86
N LEU A 246 -11.06 -6.73 1.37
CA LEU A 246 -11.81 -6.24 2.52
C LEU A 246 -11.16 -6.80 3.78
N SER A 247 -10.49 -5.96 4.55
CA SER A 247 -9.77 -6.37 5.75
C SER A 247 -10.59 -6.13 7.01
N ARG A 248 -10.65 -7.12 7.89
CA ARG A 248 -11.37 -7.01 9.16
C ARG A 248 -10.66 -6.10 10.14
N TYR A 249 -11.39 -5.14 10.71
CA TYR A 249 -10.93 -4.26 11.77
C TYR A 249 -10.98 -4.91 13.16
N PHE A 250 -10.04 -4.48 14.00
CA PHE A 250 -10.02 -4.71 15.45
C PHE A 250 -9.70 -3.38 16.15
N PRO A 251 -10.28 -3.12 17.35
CA PRO A 251 -9.99 -1.93 18.15
C PRO A 251 -8.49 -1.65 18.24
N ASN A 252 -8.08 -0.42 17.90
CA ASN A 252 -6.67 -0.03 17.93
C ASN A 252 -6.52 1.49 17.97
N TYR A 253 -5.34 1.93 18.45
CA TYR A 253 -4.93 3.33 18.60
C TYR A 253 -5.94 4.20 19.35
N LYS A 254 -6.77 4.99 18.66
CA LYS A 254 -7.73 5.93 19.25
C LYS A 254 -9.18 5.48 19.14
N MET A 255 -9.43 4.38 18.43
CA MET A 255 -10.79 3.91 18.14
C MET A 255 -11.11 2.67 18.97
N ASN A 256 -12.31 2.69 19.56
CA ASN A 256 -12.82 1.66 20.45
C ASN A 256 -14.06 0.94 19.88
N ASN A 257 -14.44 1.23 18.63
CA ASN A 257 -15.50 0.53 17.93
C ASN A 257 -15.21 -0.99 18.02
N PRO A 258 -16.23 -1.85 18.19
CA PRO A 258 -15.99 -3.28 18.26
C PRO A 258 -15.36 -3.79 16.96
N ALA A 259 -14.69 -4.95 17.04
CA ALA A 259 -14.17 -5.60 15.84
C ALA A 259 -15.31 -5.88 14.85
N THR A 260 -15.07 -5.63 13.57
CA THR A 260 -16.09 -5.84 12.53
C THR A 260 -16.50 -7.30 12.52
N LYS A 261 -17.80 -7.53 12.50
CA LYS A 261 -18.37 -8.89 12.61
C LYS A 261 -18.02 -9.70 11.37
N VAL A 262 -17.74 -10.99 11.54
CA VAL A 262 -17.34 -11.87 10.43
C VAL A 262 -18.48 -11.99 9.41
N GLU A 263 -19.73 -11.96 9.87
CA GLU A 263 -20.92 -12.00 9.03
C GLU A 263 -21.03 -10.76 8.13
N VAL A 264 -20.62 -9.58 8.64
CA VAL A 264 -20.56 -8.33 7.86
C VAL A 264 -19.49 -8.46 6.77
N MET A 265 -18.31 -8.99 7.09
CA MET A 265 -17.24 -9.21 6.11
C MET A 265 -17.73 -10.09 4.94
N PHE A 266 -18.44 -11.19 5.21
CA PHE A 266 -18.98 -12.05 4.17
C PHE A 266 -20.04 -11.35 3.31
N LYS A 267 -20.96 -10.64 3.97
CA LYS A 267 -22.00 -9.85 3.29
C LYS A 267 -21.37 -8.81 2.36
N ASP A 268 -20.39 -8.06 2.83
CA ASP A 268 -19.75 -6.98 2.07
C ASP A 268 -18.93 -7.53 0.89
N ARG A 269 -18.29 -8.70 1.06
CA ARG A 269 -17.68 -9.41 -0.07
C ARG A 269 -18.69 -9.73 -1.15
N ASP A 270 -19.86 -10.23 -0.78
CA ASP A 270 -20.89 -10.63 -1.74
C ASP A 270 -21.51 -9.41 -2.43
N ILE A 271 -21.61 -8.27 -1.75
CA ILE A 271 -21.98 -6.98 -2.36
C ILE A 271 -20.92 -6.53 -3.36
N ALA A 272 -19.64 -6.48 -2.97
CA ALA A 272 -18.55 -6.06 -3.84
C ALA A 272 -18.39 -6.99 -5.07
N LYS A 273 -18.65 -8.29 -4.93
CA LYS A 273 -18.63 -9.27 -6.03
C LYS A 273 -19.68 -9.03 -7.11
N LYS A 274 -20.70 -8.20 -6.86
CA LYS A 274 -21.62 -7.74 -7.92
C LYS A 274 -20.91 -6.84 -8.94
N TYR A 275 -19.79 -6.22 -8.55
CA TYR A 275 -19.04 -5.25 -9.35
C TYR A 275 -17.67 -5.78 -9.81
N LEU A 276 -17.00 -6.58 -8.97
CA LEU A 276 -15.62 -7.03 -9.16
C LEU A 276 -15.52 -8.55 -9.27
N ASN A 277 -14.56 -9.02 -10.09
CA ASN A 277 -14.29 -10.45 -10.28
C ASN A 277 -13.55 -11.08 -9.08
N TYR A 278 -12.76 -10.29 -8.36
CA TYR A 278 -11.91 -10.76 -7.26
C TYR A 278 -12.11 -9.89 -6.02
N VAL A 279 -12.69 -10.48 -4.98
CA VAL A 279 -12.85 -9.86 -3.67
C VAL A 279 -12.40 -10.85 -2.61
N TYR A 280 -11.39 -10.47 -1.85
CA TYR A 280 -10.74 -11.27 -0.81
C TYR A 280 -11.05 -10.71 0.58
N LEU A 281 -11.03 -11.59 1.58
CA LEU A 281 -11.24 -11.20 2.97
C LEU A 281 -9.93 -11.34 3.74
N GLY A 282 -9.47 -10.24 4.33
CA GLY A 282 -8.28 -10.19 5.18
C GLY A 282 -8.64 -10.28 6.66
N ASN A 283 -7.67 -10.71 7.49
CA ASN A 283 -7.79 -10.75 8.95
C ASN A 283 -8.93 -11.65 9.48
N ILE A 284 -9.26 -12.71 8.73
CA ILE A 284 -10.21 -13.77 9.12
C ILE A 284 -9.50 -15.11 8.94
N ALA A 285 -9.57 -15.98 9.94
CA ALA A 285 -9.02 -17.33 9.86
C ALA A 285 -10.04 -18.27 9.21
N ASP A 286 -9.54 -19.37 8.62
CA ASP A 286 -10.35 -20.52 8.17
C ASP A 286 -11.40 -20.19 7.12
N ILE A 287 -11.03 -19.32 6.18
CA ILE A 287 -11.86 -18.96 5.03
C ILE A 287 -11.14 -19.29 3.73
N ASP A 288 -11.94 -19.52 2.68
CA ASP A 288 -11.41 -19.70 1.34
C ASP A 288 -11.08 -18.34 0.70
N ASN A 289 -9.79 -18.14 0.47
CA ASN A 289 -9.20 -17.00 -0.24
C ASN A 289 -8.47 -17.46 -1.52
N SER A 290 -8.82 -18.63 -2.03
CA SER A 290 -8.35 -19.13 -3.32
C SER A 290 -8.82 -18.21 -4.45
N THR A 291 -8.03 -18.16 -5.53
CA THR A 291 -8.41 -17.42 -6.74
C THR A 291 -9.14 -18.35 -7.69
N TYR A 292 -10.32 -17.95 -8.14
CA TYR A 292 -11.16 -18.72 -9.07
C TYR A 292 -11.27 -17.99 -10.40
N CYS A 293 -11.40 -18.74 -11.50
CA CYS A 293 -11.66 -18.15 -12.80
C CYS A 293 -13.06 -17.53 -12.84
N PRO A 294 -13.23 -16.24 -13.15
CA PRO A 294 -14.53 -15.59 -13.11
C PRO A 294 -15.49 -16.08 -14.21
N LYS A 295 -14.99 -16.83 -15.20
CA LYS A 295 -15.80 -17.37 -16.31
C LYS A 295 -16.31 -18.80 -16.06
N CYS A 296 -15.52 -19.65 -15.40
CA CYS A 296 -15.82 -21.09 -15.31
C CYS A 296 -15.61 -21.70 -13.93
N ASP A 297 -15.28 -20.85 -12.94
CA ASP A 297 -15.09 -21.19 -11.54
C ASP A 297 -13.99 -22.24 -11.28
N TYR A 298 -13.08 -22.43 -12.23
CA TYR A 298 -11.90 -23.26 -12.02
C TYR A 298 -10.98 -22.62 -10.98
N LYS A 299 -10.55 -23.38 -9.97
CA LYS A 299 -9.62 -22.92 -8.94
C LYS A 299 -8.21 -22.70 -9.55
N ILE A 300 -7.85 -21.43 -9.73
CA ILE A 300 -6.62 -20.96 -10.39
C ILE A 300 -5.44 -20.96 -9.42
N ILE A 301 -5.66 -20.46 -8.20
CA ILE A 301 -4.67 -20.48 -7.12
C ILE A 301 -5.38 -21.03 -5.91
N GLU A 302 -4.88 -22.12 -5.39
CA GLU A 302 -5.34 -22.70 -4.14
C GLU A 302 -4.51 -22.12 -2.99
N ARG A 303 -5.20 -21.54 -2.00
CA ARG A 303 -4.57 -21.00 -0.79
C ARG A 303 -5.06 -21.77 0.42
N GLU A 304 -4.25 -22.70 0.89
CA GLU A 304 -4.46 -23.42 2.14
C GLU A 304 -3.42 -22.95 3.16
N ARG A 305 -3.72 -23.05 4.46
CA ARG A 305 -2.99 -22.40 5.57
C ARG A 305 -1.46 -22.29 5.41
N ASN A 306 -0.80 -23.34 4.90
CA ASN A 306 0.66 -23.38 4.71
C ASN A 306 1.11 -23.70 3.27
N HIS A 307 0.19 -23.75 2.31
CA HIS A 307 0.50 -24.16 0.95
C HIS A 307 -0.25 -23.32 -0.08
N ILE A 308 0.49 -22.80 -1.05
CA ILE A 308 -0.05 -22.07 -2.18
C ILE A 308 0.28 -22.88 -3.43
N ASN A 309 -0.76 -23.33 -4.13
CA ASN A 309 -0.63 -24.07 -5.36
C ASN A 309 -1.18 -23.26 -6.53
N VAL A 310 -0.33 -23.00 -7.53
CA VAL A 310 -0.63 -22.16 -8.69
C VAL A 310 -0.95 -23.06 -9.89
N ASN A 311 -2.24 -23.24 -10.15
CA ASN A 311 -2.77 -24.11 -11.22
C ASN A 311 -2.92 -23.39 -12.56
N ILE A 312 -2.01 -22.47 -12.88
CA ILE A 312 -2.08 -21.63 -14.08
C ILE A 312 -0.69 -21.39 -14.66
N SER A 313 -0.62 -21.34 -15.98
CA SER A 313 0.54 -20.86 -16.72
C SER A 313 0.14 -19.71 -17.63
N HIS A 314 1.05 -18.75 -17.84
CA HIS A 314 0.85 -17.63 -18.77
C HIS A 314 -0.41 -16.78 -18.51
N SER A 315 -0.91 -16.76 -17.28
CA SER A 315 -2.11 -16.00 -16.88
C SER A 315 -3.37 -16.36 -17.69
N ILE A 316 -3.48 -17.60 -18.21
CA ILE A 316 -4.67 -18.10 -18.90
C ILE A 316 -5.28 -19.27 -18.13
N CYS A 317 -6.59 -19.21 -17.85
CA CYS A 317 -7.32 -20.30 -17.22
C CYS A 317 -7.22 -21.58 -18.07
N PRO A 318 -6.69 -22.69 -17.53
CA PRO A 318 -6.47 -23.92 -18.29
C PRO A 318 -7.78 -24.61 -18.71
N LYS A 319 -8.89 -24.34 -18.02
CA LYS A 319 -10.19 -24.97 -18.29
C LYS A 319 -10.99 -24.27 -19.40
N CYS A 320 -10.93 -22.95 -19.51
CA CYS A 320 -11.81 -22.20 -20.41
C CYS A 320 -11.12 -21.13 -21.27
N GLY A 321 -9.79 -20.97 -21.15
CA GLY A 321 -9.01 -20.02 -21.92
C GLY A 321 -9.18 -18.55 -21.52
N TYR A 322 -9.89 -18.25 -20.43
CA TYR A 322 -10.07 -16.88 -19.96
C TYR A 322 -8.75 -16.31 -19.42
N LYS A 323 -8.40 -15.08 -19.83
CA LYS A 323 -7.21 -14.38 -19.33
C LYS A 323 -7.46 -13.89 -17.90
N ILE A 324 -6.66 -14.36 -16.95
CA ILE A 324 -6.70 -13.95 -15.54
C ILE A 324 -5.79 -12.73 -15.37
N ASN A 325 -6.27 -11.70 -14.68
CA ASN A 325 -5.45 -10.54 -14.33
C ASN A 325 -4.49 -10.92 -13.18
N ILE A 326 -3.37 -11.55 -13.52
CA ILE A 326 -2.38 -12.03 -12.58
C ILE A 326 -0.98 -11.92 -13.18
N ILE A 327 -0.01 -11.56 -12.35
CA ILE A 327 1.41 -11.60 -12.64
C ILE A 327 2.01 -12.82 -11.92
N LEU A 328 2.54 -13.78 -12.66
CA LEU A 328 3.14 -15.03 -12.15
C LEU A 328 4.63 -14.89 -11.94
#